data_AF-A0A0V0RHK5-F1
#
_entry.id   AF-A0A0V0RHK5-F1
#
_cell.length_a   1.000
_cell.length_b   1.000
_cell.length_c   1.000
_cell.angle_alpha   90.00
_cell.angle_beta   90.00
_cell.angle_gamma   90.00
#
_symmetry.space_group_name_H-M   'P 1'
#
loop_
_entity.id
_entity.type
_entity.pdbx_description
1 polymer ?
#
loop_
_entity_poly.entity_id
_entity_poly.type
_entity_poly.pdbx_seq_one_letter_code
_entity_poly.pdbx_strand_id
1 'polypeptide(L)'
;MAATVKARSRKLALNKARLNRLLTELEELCIDAVDDDVLVGQLELTEALFRETDALQADRANLPVETKHPMLLPHGDEVVEMIIWHVHERQLHAGVNQALAASWQRYWITRGRSAVKNVVRQCGTCWRSTGRPYEPKMGELLAERVTPSGPYQYVGVNFAVPILARSGNMVVRAIHLELVMDITMDSFLGALRRFISRRGRPKLI
;
A
#
# COMPACT_ATOMS: atom_id res chain seq x y z
N MET A 1 29.01 -22.52 -39.68
CA MET A 1 28.91 -23.41 -38.49
C MET A 1 29.86 -23.05 -37.34
N ALA A 2 31.11 -22.60 -37.58
CA ALA A 2 32.04 -22.27 -36.49
C ALA A 2 31.68 -21.00 -35.69
N ALA A 3 31.09 -19.98 -36.33
CA ALA A 3 30.75 -18.71 -35.69
C ALA A 3 29.60 -18.84 -34.66
N THR A 4 28.59 -19.67 -34.96
CA THR A 4 27.45 -19.92 -34.09
C THR A 4 27.83 -20.71 -32.83
N VAL A 5 28.74 -21.67 -32.95
CA VAL A 5 29.29 -22.42 -31.80
C VAL A 5 30.14 -21.52 -30.90
N LYS A 6 30.94 -20.61 -31.49
CA LYS A 6 31.79 -19.65 -30.77
C LYS A 6 30.97 -18.59 -30.02
N ALA A 7 29.84 -18.16 -30.60
CA ALA A 7 28.87 -17.28 -29.94
C ALA A 7 28.13 -17.98 -28.78
N ARG A 8 27.77 -19.26 -28.96
CA ARG A 8 27.13 -20.10 -27.92
C ARG A 8 28.03 -20.27 -26.69
N SER A 9 29.32 -20.50 -26.90
CA SER A 9 30.32 -20.60 -25.82
C SER A 9 30.53 -19.28 -25.06
N ARG A 10 30.50 -18.13 -25.76
CA ARG A 10 30.59 -16.80 -25.13
C ARG A 10 29.34 -16.43 -24.32
N LYS A 11 28.13 -16.71 -24.82
CA LYS A 11 26.87 -16.47 -24.09
C LYS A 11 26.80 -17.32 -22.82
N LEU A 12 27.21 -18.58 -22.89
CA LEU A 12 27.27 -19.48 -21.72
C LEU A 12 28.29 -19.00 -20.67
N ALA A 13 29.48 -18.57 -21.10
CA ALA A 13 30.49 -18.00 -20.21
C ALA A 13 30.02 -16.70 -19.53
N LEU A 14 29.28 -15.84 -20.27
CA LEU A 14 28.69 -14.62 -19.73
C LEU A 14 27.60 -14.93 -18.69
N ASN A 15 26.74 -15.92 -18.96
CA ASN A 15 25.73 -16.36 -18.00
C ASN A 15 26.36 -16.97 -16.74
N LYS A 16 27.41 -17.78 -16.89
CA LYS A 16 28.14 -18.32 -15.74
C LYS A 16 28.78 -17.21 -14.88
N ALA A 17 29.38 -16.20 -15.52
CA ALA A 17 29.94 -15.05 -14.81
C ALA A 17 28.85 -14.22 -14.09
N ARG A 18 27.66 -14.09 -14.68
CA ARG A 18 26.50 -13.43 -14.07
C ARG A 18 25.94 -14.21 -12.89
N LEU A 19 25.80 -15.53 -13.01
CA LEU A 19 25.35 -16.40 -11.92
C LEU A 19 26.30 -16.32 -10.73
N ASN A 20 27.61 -16.37 -10.98
CA ASN A 20 28.62 -16.24 -9.94
C ASN A 20 28.57 -14.88 -9.24
N ARG A 21 28.32 -13.79 -9.99
CA ARG A 21 28.16 -12.45 -9.43
C ARG A 21 26.90 -12.33 -8.56
N LEU A 22 25.80 -12.93 -8.98
CA LEU A 22 24.57 -13.02 -8.18
C LEU A 22 24.76 -13.87 -6.93
N LEU A 23 25.48 -14.99 -7.03
CA LEU A 23 25.89 -15.78 -5.87
C LEU A 23 26.72 -14.94 -4.89
N THR A 24 27.63 -14.09 -5.37
CA THR A 24 28.38 -13.17 -4.49
C THR A 24 27.50 -12.08 -3.89
N GLU A 25 26.57 -11.49 -4.66
CA GLU A 25 25.59 -10.51 -4.18
C GLU A 25 24.60 -11.13 -3.16
N LEU A 26 24.31 -12.43 -3.27
CA LEU A 26 23.47 -13.19 -2.35
C LEU A 26 24.24 -13.70 -1.11
N GLU A 27 25.55 -14.01 -1.24
CA GLU A 27 26.45 -14.31 -0.11
C GLU A 27 26.62 -13.09 0.81
N GLU A 28 26.61 -11.87 0.26
CA GLU A 28 26.55 -10.63 1.05
C GLU A 28 25.21 -10.44 1.81
N LEU A 29 24.19 -11.26 1.51
CA LEU A 29 22.86 -11.23 2.13
C LEU A 29 22.58 -12.39 3.11
N CYS A 30 23.59 -13.23 3.44
CA CYS A 30 23.49 -14.33 4.42
C CYS A 30 22.31 -15.29 4.20
N ILE A 31 22.28 -16.02 3.08
CA ILE A 31 21.31 -17.08 2.82
C ILE A 31 22.06 -18.40 2.59
N ASP A 32 21.81 -19.41 3.44
CA ASP A 32 22.42 -20.74 3.36
C ASP A 32 21.97 -21.52 2.11
N ALA A 33 22.87 -22.38 1.61
CA ALA A 33 22.86 -23.00 0.28
C ALA A 33 21.59 -23.79 -0.10
N VAL A 34 21.17 -23.64 -1.37
CA VAL A 34 20.08 -24.40 -2.02
C VAL A 34 20.68 -25.53 -2.88
N ASP A 35 20.09 -26.73 -2.79
CA ASP A 35 20.55 -27.98 -3.45
C ASP A 35 20.73 -27.89 -4.99
N ASP A 36 21.88 -28.39 -5.47
CA ASP A 36 22.37 -28.35 -6.87
C ASP A 36 21.46 -29.03 -7.91
N ASP A 37 20.63 -30.01 -7.50
CA ASP A 37 19.82 -30.81 -8.43
C ASP A 37 18.59 -30.05 -8.98
N VAL A 38 18.09 -29.04 -8.26
CA VAL A 38 16.96 -28.20 -8.70
C VAL A 38 17.41 -27.18 -9.76
N LEU A 39 18.67 -26.74 -9.69
CA LEU A 39 19.26 -25.75 -10.59
C LEU A 39 19.40 -26.27 -12.03
N VAL A 40 19.75 -27.54 -12.22
CA VAL A 40 19.99 -28.13 -13.56
C VAL A 40 18.69 -28.28 -14.36
N GLY A 41 17.61 -28.74 -13.72
CA GLY A 41 16.29 -28.87 -14.36
C GLY A 41 15.65 -27.52 -14.71
N GLN A 42 15.90 -26.49 -13.88
CA GLN A 42 15.48 -25.12 -14.20
C GLN A 42 16.28 -24.58 -15.40
N LEU A 43 17.60 -24.79 -15.46
CA LEU A 43 18.49 -24.32 -16.54
C LEU A 43 18.03 -24.73 -17.96
N GLU A 44 17.55 -25.96 -18.13
CA GLU A 44 17.06 -26.45 -19.45
C GLU A 44 15.75 -25.78 -19.88
N LEU A 45 14.80 -25.59 -18.96
CA LEU A 45 13.56 -24.84 -19.16
C LEU A 45 13.85 -23.35 -19.43
N THR A 46 14.88 -22.83 -18.78
CA THR A 46 15.39 -21.48 -18.98
C THR A 46 15.85 -21.26 -20.41
N GLU A 47 16.61 -22.21 -20.97
CA GLU A 47 17.26 -22.08 -22.28
C GLU A 47 16.24 -22.04 -23.45
N ALA A 48 15.12 -22.76 -23.34
CA ALA A 48 14.05 -22.75 -24.33
C ALA A 48 13.26 -21.43 -24.31
N LEU A 49 12.86 -20.97 -23.13
CA LEU A 49 12.18 -19.67 -22.94
C LEU A 49 13.06 -18.50 -23.40
N PHE A 50 14.36 -18.56 -23.12
CA PHE A 50 15.32 -17.53 -23.53
C PHE A 50 15.36 -17.34 -25.04
N ARG A 51 15.30 -18.44 -25.81
CA ARG A 51 15.33 -18.39 -27.29
C ARG A 51 14.10 -17.74 -27.88
N GLU A 52 12.94 -17.92 -27.27
CA GLU A 52 11.69 -17.28 -27.72
C GLU A 52 11.68 -15.78 -27.42
N THR A 53 12.27 -15.34 -26.29
CA THR A 53 12.38 -13.92 -25.92
C THR A 53 13.49 -13.16 -26.65
N ASP A 54 14.64 -13.80 -26.96
CA ASP A 54 15.75 -13.19 -27.73
C ASP A 54 15.29 -12.74 -29.14
N ALA A 55 14.28 -13.41 -29.70
CA ALA A 55 13.69 -13.05 -30.99
C ALA A 55 12.84 -11.76 -30.95
N LEU A 56 12.29 -11.39 -29.79
CA LEU A 56 11.40 -10.24 -29.62
C LEU A 56 12.14 -8.97 -29.16
N GLN A 57 13.26 -9.12 -28.44
CA GLN A 57 14.07 -8.00 -27.97
C GLN A 57 15.21 -7.71 -28.95
N ALA A 58 14.85 -7.06 -30.05
CA ALA A 58 15.76 -6.73 -31.14
C ALA A 58 17.09 -6.08 -30.69
N ASP A 59 18.19 -6.56 -31.27
CA ASP A 59 19.57 -6.03 -31.19
C ASP A 59 19.72 -4.52 -31.50
N ARG A 60 18.64 -3.86 -31.93
CA ARG A 60 18.61 -2.46 -32.42
C ARG A 60 18.39 -1.40 -31.35
N ALA A 61 17.93 -1.76 -30.15
CA ALA A 61 17.72 -0.78 -29.09
C ALA A 61 19.01 -0.56 -28.29
N ASN A 62 19.38 0.69 -28.02
CA ASN A 62 20.52 1.05 -27.15
C ASN A 62 20.15 0.86 -25.66
N LEU A 63 19.83 -0.37 -25.28
CA LEU A 63 19.46 -0.77 -23.93
C LEU A 63 20.62 -1.48 -23.22
N PRO A 64 20.69 -1.40 -21.86
CA PRO A 64 21.62 -2.20 -21.08
C PRO A 64 21.49 -3.70 -21.40
N VAL A 65 22.62 -4.41 -21.37
CA VAL A 65 22.68 -5.85 -21.69
C VAL A 65 21.81 -6.68 -20.74
N GLU A 66 21.59 -6.22 -19.51
CA GLU A 66 20.69 -6.87 -18.53
C GLU A 66 19.22 -6.77 -18.92
N THR A 67 18.82 -5.68 -19.56
CA THR A 67 17.44 -5.47 -20.03
C THR A 67 17.14 -6.22 -21.32
N LYS A 68 18.17 -6.38 -22.17
CA LYS A 68 18.08 -7.21 -23.39
C LYS A 68 18.02 -8.71 -23.08
N HIS A 69 18.70 -9.12 -22.01
CA HIS A 69 18.87 -10.51 -21.64
C HIS A 69 18.62 -10.66 -20.12
N PRO A 70 17.36 -10.49 -19.67
CA PRO A 70 17.01 -10.57 -18.26
C PRO A 70 17.19 -11.99 -17.72
N MET A 71 17.57 -12.11 -16.46
CA MET A 71 17.72 -13.42 -15.82
C MET A 71 16.33 -14.02 -15.54
N LEU A 72 16.07 -15.22 -16.03
CA LEU A 72 14.81 -15.90 -15.76
C LEU A 72 14.80 -16.42 -14.32
N LEU A 73 13.73 -16.13 -13.59
CA LEU A 73 13.54 -16.57 -12.22
C LEU A 73 12.22 -17.36 -12.08
N PRO A 74 12.23 -18.52 -11.41
CA PRO A 74 11.01 -19.22 -11.03
C PRO A 74 10.16 -18.36 -10.06
N HIS A 75 8.84 -18.50 -10.07
CA HIS A 75 8.00 -17.88 -9.05
C HIS A 75 7.83 -18.83 -7.87
N GLY A 76 7.66 -18.27 -6.68
CA GLY A 76 7.39 -19.03 -5.46
C GLY A 76 8.64 -19.27 -4.61
N ASP A 77 9.83 -19.00 -5.13
CA ASP A 77 11.05 -19.00 -4.34
C ASP A 77 11.15 -17.72 -3.49
N GLU A 78 11.58 -17.87 -2.24
CA GLU A 78 11.70 -16.78 -1.26
C GLU A 78 12.66 -15.68 -1.74
N VAL A 79 13.75 -16.06 -2.40
CA VAL A 79 14.71 -15.12 -3.02
C VAL A 79 14.03 -14.21 -4.04
N VAL A 80 13.08 -14.75 -4.80
CA VAL A 80 12.36 -13.98 -5.83
C VAL A 80 11.36 -13.02 -5.19
N GLU A 81 10.71 -13.43 -4.11
CA GLU A 81 9.87 -12.51 -3.32
C GLU A 81 10.69 -11.36 -2.73
N MET A 82 11.88 -11.64 -2.19
CA MET A 82 12.81 -10.61 -1.69
C MET A 82 13.27 -9.64 -2.80
N ILE A 83 13.60 -10.15 -3.98
CA ILE A 83 13.95 -9.32 -5.14
C ILE A 83 12.78 -8.40 -5.52
N ILE A 84 11.56 -8.94 -5.58
CA ILE A 84 10.36 -8.15 -5.90
C ILE A 84 10.12 -7.09 -4.82
N TRP A 85 10.30 -7.43 -3.54
CA TRP A 85 10.17 -6.48 -2.43
C TRP A 85 11.15 -5.33 -2.56
N HIS A 86 12.42 -5.64 -2.81
CA HIS A 86 13.46 -4.66 -3.02
C HIS A 86 13.16 -3.72 -4.21
N VAL A 87 12.70 -4.28 -5.34
CA VAL A 87 12.29 -3.48 -6.51
C VAL A 87 11.09 -2.61 -6.18
N HIS A 88 10.10 -3.13 -5.46
CA HIS A 88 8.90 -2.41 -5.06
C HIS A 88 9.23 -1.19 -4.16
N GLU A 89 10.13 -1.36 -3.19
CA GLU A 89 10.60 -0.27 -2.32
C GLU A 89 11.43 0.77 -3.09
N ARG A 90 12.37 0.33 -3.95
CA ARG A 90 13.14 1.24 -4.81
C ARG A 90 12.28 2.04 -5.77
N GLN A 91 11.13 1.50 -6.18
CA GLN A 91 10.15 2.19 -7.01
C GLN A 91 9.14 3.00 -6.17
N LEU A 92 9.45 3.32 -4.91
CA LEU A 92 8.64 4.15 -4.03
C LEU A 92 7.21 3.64 -3.89
N HIS A 93 7.06 2.32 -3.67
CA HIS A 93 5.77 1.66 -3.51
C HIS A 93 4.86 1.74 -4.75
N ALA A 94 5.46 1.78 -5.94
CA ALA A 94 4.74 1.78 -7.19
C ALA A 94 3.79 0.57 -7.34
N GLY A 95 2.71 0.78 -8.10
CA GLY A 95 1.72 -0.25 -8.37
C GLY A 95 2.27 -1.42 -9.19
N VAL A 96 1.48 -2.50 -9.26
CA VAL A 96 1.88 -3.80 -9.83
C VAL A 96 2.52 -3.69 -11.22
N ASN A 97 1.95 -2.90 -12.13
CA ASN A 97 2.46 -2.80 -13.51
C ASN A 97 3.83 -2.11 -13.57
N GLN A 98 4.07 -1.10 -12.74
CA GLN A 98 5.33 -0.38 -12.72
C GLN A 98 6.42 -1.20 -12.02
N ALA A 99 6.10 -1.85 -10.89
CA ALA A 99 7.02 -2.76 -10.23
C ALA A 99 7.39 -3.96 -11.13
N LEU A 100 6.43 -4.48 -11.91
CA LEU A 100 6.68 -5.52 -12.91
C LEU A 100 7.61 -5.02 -14.03
N ALA A 101 7.35 -3.84 -14.59
CA ALA A 101 8.19 -3.26 -15.63
C ALA A 101 9.62 -2.97 -15.14
N ALA A 102 9.77 -2.50 -13.90
CA ALA A 102 11.06 -2.31 -13.26
C ALA A 102 11.78 -3.65 -13.03
N SER A 103 11.06 -4.69 -12.62
CA SER A 103 11.61 -6.04 -12.46
C SER A 103 12.15 -6.58 -13.80
N TRP A 104 11.41 -6.38 -14.90
CA TRP A 104 11.81 -6.80 -16.26
C TRP A 104 13.08 -6.14 -16.80
N GLN A 105 13.57 -5.06 -16.18
CA GLN A 105 14.83 -4.46 -16.59
C GLN A 105 16.05 -5.36 -16.32
N ARG A 106 15.92 -6.32 -15.39
CA ARG A 106 17.00 -7.24 -14.98
C ARG A 106 16.53 -8.70 -14.84
N TYR A 107 15.25 -8.92 -14.52
CA TYR A 107 14.70 -10.23 -14.16
C TYR A 107 13.43 -10.55 -14.94
N TRP A 108 13.37 -11.74 -15.53
CA TRP A 108 12.16 -12.31 -16.09
C TRP A 108 11.55 -13.31 -15.11
N ILE A 109 10.58 -12.86 -14.31
CA ILE A 109 9.95 -13.72 -13.31
C ILE A 109 8.79 -14.50 -13.95
N THR A 110 8.83 -15.83 -13.89
CA THR A 110 7.71 -16.66 -14.35
C THR A 110 6.45 -16.29 -13.57
N ARG A 111 5.26 -16.21 -14.21
CA ARG A 111 4.05 -15.64 -13.56
C ARG A 111 4.28 -14.29 -12.83
N GLY A 112 5.21 -13.47 -13.30
CA GLY A 112 5.73 -12.30 -12.57
C GLY A 112 4.66 -11.30 -12.12
N ARG A 113 3.60 -11.07 -12.91
CA ARG A 113 2.48 -10.21 -12.48
C ARG A 113 1.82 -10.71 -11.19
N SER A 114 1.63 -12.01 -11.04
CA SER A 114 1.02 -12.60 -9.84
C SER A 114 1.97 -12.50 -8.65
N ALA A 115 3.26 -12.78 -8.85
CA ALA A 115 4.28 -12.65 -7.81
C ALA A 115 4.38 -11.20 -7.30
N VAL A 116 4.49 -10.23 -8.21
CA VAL A 116 4.50 -8.79 -7.87
C VAL A 116 3.23 -8.37 -7.15
N LYS A 117 2.06 -8.83 -7.62
CA LYS A 117 0.78 -8.52 -6.97
C LYS A 117 0.70 -9.05 -5.54
N ASN A 118 1.28 -10.22 -5.26
CA ASN A 118 1.33 -10.78 -3.92
C ASN A 118 2.16 -9.91 -2.98
N VAL A 119 3.37 -9.54 -3.41
CA VAL A 119 4.26 -8.65 -2.64
C VAL A 119 3.61 -7.29 -2.36
N VAL A 120 3.06 -6.64 -3.39
CA VAL A 120 2.39 -5.32 -3.23
C VAL A 120 1.20 -5.40 -2.27
N ARG A 121 0.48 -6.53 -2.23
CA ARG A 121 -0.65 -6.74 -1.30
C ARG A 121 -0.20 -6.91 0.15
N GLN A 122 0.98 -7.47 0.38
CA GLN A 122 1.54 -7.67 1.72
C GLN A 122 2.25 -6.40 2.23
N CYS A 123 2.55 -5.44 1.37
CA CYS A 123 3.17 -4.17 1.76
C CYS A 123 2.23 -3.32 2.64
N GLY A 124 2.61 -3.12 3.91
CA GLY A 124 1.85 -2.30 4.87
C GLY A 124 1.78 -0.81 4.49
N THR A 125 2.72 -0.29 3.72
CA THR A 125 2.68 1.10 3.21
C THR A 125 1.61 1.24 2.13
N CYS A 126 1.58 0.32 1.15
CA CYS A 126 0.54 0.28 0.12
C CYS A 126 -0.85 0.01 0.70
N TRP A 127 -0.94 -0.88 1.69
CA TRP A 127 -2.22 -1.19 2.35
C TRP A 127 -2.80 0.05 3.03
N ARG A 128 -1.98 0.80 3.77
CA ARG A 128 -2.43 2.06 4.41
C ARG A 128 -2.81 3.13 3.40
N SER A 129 -2.07 3.27 2.30
CA SER A 129 -2.35 4.30 1.28
C SER A 129 -3.56 3.97 0.40
N THR A 130 -3.88 2.69 0.22
CA THR A 130 -5.03 2.22 -0.58
C THR A 130 -6.23 1.78 0.28
N GLY A 131 -6.15 1.98 1.60
CA GLY A 131 -7.23 1.69 2.53
C GLY A 131 -8.51 2.43 2.12
N ARG A 132 -9.64 1.73 2.13
CA ARG A 132 -10.93 2.36 1.83
C ARG A 132 -11.22 3.44 2.87
N PRO A 133 -11.80 4.58 2.46
CA PRO A 133 -12.34 5.54 3.41
C PRO A 133 -13.28 4.83 4.38
N TYR A 134 -13.22 5.21 5.66
CA TYR A 134 -14.19 4.74 6.62
C TYR A 134 -15.58 5.23 6.19
N GLU A 135 -16.48 4.28 5.91
CA GLU A 135 -17.89 4.58 5.67
C GLU A 135 -18.61 4.57 7.02
N PRO A 136 -19.01 5.74 7.56
CA PRO A 136 -19.76 5.77 8.80
C PRO A 136 -21.11 5.09 8.59
N LYS A 137 -21.34 3.98 9.29
CA LYS A 137 -22.69 3.43 9.42
C LYS A 137 -23.51 4.41 10.27
N MET A 138 -24.41 5.15 9.62
CA MET A 138 -25.36 6.00 10.33
C MET A 138 -26.33 5.11 11.09
N GLY A 139 -26.33 5.24 12.42
CA GLY A 139 -27.36 4.61 13.26
C GLY A 139 -28.72 5.27 13.05
N GLU A 140 -29.76 4.64 13.59
CA GLU A 140 -31.09 5.23 13.61
C GLU A 140 -31.07 6.57 14.38
N LEU A 141 -31.71 7.60 13.80
CA LEU A 141 -31.85 8.87 14.49
C LEU A 141 -32.89 8.73 15.59
N LEU A 142 -32.53 9.16 16.81
CA LEU A 142 -33.45 9.24 17.93
C LEU A 142 -34.71 10.05 17.57
N ALA A 143 -35.88 9.58 18.00
CA ALA A 143 -37.17 10.20 17.70
C ALA A 143 -37.21 11.69 18.14
N GLU A 144 -36.54 12.02 19.24
CA GLU A 144 -36.38 13.38 19.78
C GLU A 144 -35.61 14.32 18.83
N ARG A 145 -34.82 13.77 17.90
CA ARG A 145 -34.09 14.54 16.88
C ARG A 145 -34.85 14.75 15.57
N VAL A 146 -35.90 13.97 15.31
CA VAL A 146 -36.65 14.03 14.05
C VAL A 146 -38.08 14.55 14.22
N THR A 147 -38.63 14.48 15.43
CA THR A 147 -39.98 14.99 15.73
C THR A 147 -39.97 16.49 16.06
N PRO A 148 -40.94 17.27 15.55
CA PRO A 148 -41.15 18.64 16.00
C PRO A 148 -41.44 18.68 17.50
N SER A 149 -40.68 19.48 18.24
CA SER A 149 -40.82 19.63 19.69
C SER A 149 -40.65 21.09 20.09
N GLY A 150 -41.10 21.45 21.30
CA GLY A 150 -40.92 22.79 21.83
C GLY A 150 -39.43 23.15 21.98
N PRO A 151 -39.07 24.45 21.95
CA PRO A 151 -37.69 24.86 22.15
C PRO A 151 -37.18 24.36 23.51
N TYR A 152 -35.94 23.86 23.55
CA TYR A 152 -35.29 23.34 24.75
C TYR A 152 -35.99 22.14 25.42
N GLN A 153 -36.92 21.45 24.76
CA GLN A 153 -37.57 20.27 25.31
C GLN A 153 -36.63 19.05 25.36
N TYR A 154 -35.80 18.89 24.32
CA TYR A 154 -34.74 17.89 24.22
C TYR A 154 -33.44 18.61 23.88
N VAL A 155 -32.46 18.56 24.79
CA VAL A 155 -31.26 19.41 24.74
C VAL A 155 -30.03 18.51 24.63
N GLY A 156 -29.14 18.81 23.68
CA GLY A 156 -27.80 18.24 23.69
C GLY A 156 -26.85 19.19 24.40
N VAL A 157 -26.02 18.66 25.30
CA VAL A 157 -24.99 19.43 26.02
C VAL A 157 -23.63 19.10 25.43
N ASN A 158 -22.84 20.14 25.16
CA ASN A 158 -21.45 19.97 24.76
C ASN A 158 -20.59 21.14 25.27
N PHE A 159 -19.35 20.85 25.66
CA PHE A 159 -18.36 21.89 25.88
C PHE A 159 -17.69 22.24 24.55
N ALA A 160 -17.68 23.52 24.21
CA ALA A 160 -17.01 24.01 23.02
C ALA A 160 -15.68 24.68 23.42
N VAL A 161 -14.63 24.35 22.69
CA VAL A 161 -13.37 25.13 22.65
C VAL A 161 -13.67 26.45 21.91
N PRO A 162 -12.92 27.55 22.14
CA PRO A 162 -13.12 28.86 21.53
C PRO A 162 -13.75 28.83 20.14
N ILE A 163 -15.01 29.27 20.07
CA ILE A 163 -15.79 29.27 18.84
C ILE A 163 -15.39 30.53 18.06
N LEU A 164 -14.61 30.36 17.00
CA LEU A 164 -14.42 31.43 16.03
C LEU A 164 -15.70 31.55 15.19
N ALA A 165 -16.48 32.58 15.44
CA ALA A 165 -17.71 32.84 14.69
C ALA A 165 -17.37 33.18 13.23
N ARG A 166 -17.48 32.22 12.33
CA ARG A 166 -17.55 32.47 10.88
C ARG A 166 -19.02 32.56 10.49
N SER A 167 -19.37 33.53 9.64
CA SER A 167 -20.73 33.72 9.13
C SER A 167 -21.12 32.58 8.18
N GLY A 168 -21.49 31.44 8.74
CA GLY A 168 -22.13 30.33 8.05
C GLY A 168 -23.60 30.28 8.43
N ASN A 169 -24.45 29.88 7.47
CA ASN A 169 -25.86 29.61 7.72
C ASN A 169 -25.96 28.36 8.60
N MET A 170 -25.92 28.54 9.92
CA MET A 170 -26.24 27.49 10.86
C MET A 170 -27.74 27.25 10.77
N VAL A 171 -28.13 26.33 9.89
CA VAL A 171 -29.43 25.70 9.97
C VAL A 171 -29.47 24.99 11.33
N VAL A 172 -30.65 24.86 11.93
CA VAL A 172 -30.96 23.93 13.03
C VAL A 172 -30.98 24.52 14.45
N ARG A 173 -32.21 24.57 15.01
CA ARG A 173 -32.60 24.58 16.44
C ARG A 173 -32.02 25.72 17.30
N ALA A 174 -32.73 26.06 18.39
CA ALA A 174 -32.29 27.12 19.30
C ALA A 174 -31.03 26.70 20.07
N ILE A 175 -30.02 27.56 20.13
CA ILE A 175 -28.76 27.33 20.87
C ILE A 175 -28.69 28.29 22.07
N HIS A 176 -28.27 27.75 23.21
CA HIS A 176 -27.96 28.54 24.41
C HIS A 176 -26.49 28.33 24.76
N LEU A 177 -25.73 29.43 24.81
CA LEU A 177 -24.32 29.42 25.18
C LEU A 177 -24.16 29.95 26.60
N GLU A 178 -23.44 29.20 27.44
CA GLU A 178 -23.01 29.65 28.76
C GLU A 178 -21.49 29.65 28.85
N LEU A 179 -20.95 30.75 29.37
CA LEU A 179 -19.55 30.81 29.72
C LEU A 179 -19.32 30.08 31.05
N VAL A 180 -18.32 29.22 31.07
CA VAL A 180 -17.90 28.43 32.22
C VAL A 180 -16.38 28.56 32.35
N MET A 181 -15.87 28.63 33.58
CA MET A 181 -14.45 28.88 33.83
C MET A 181 -13.58 27.64 33.59
N ASP A 182 -14.14 26.46 33.81
CA ASP A 182 -13.47 25.16 33.74
C ASP A 182 -14.47 24.05 33.37
N ILE A 183 -13.95 22.88 32.99
CA ILE A 183 -14.74 21.73 32.50
C ILE A 183 -15.09 20.78 33.67
N THR A 184 -15.21 21.32 34.89
CA THR A 184 -15.51 20.54 36.09
C THR A 184 -17.01 20.35 36.28
N MET A 185 -17.39 19.34 37.08
CA MET A 185 -18.80 19.02 37.35
C MET A 185 -19.54 20.15 38.05
N ASP A 186 -18.89 20.86 38.98
CA ASP A 186 -19.52 21.98 39.72
C ASP A 186 -19.85 23.14 38.78
N SER A 187 -18.92 23.45 37.90
CA SER A 187 -19.07 24.47 36.86
C SER A 187 -20.15 24.10 35.85
N PHE A 188 -20.20 22.82 35.45
CA PHE A 188 -21.29 22.29 34.63
C PHE A 188 -22.65 22.40 35.33
N LEU A 189 -22.77 21.97 36.59
CA LEU A 189 -24.03 22.04 37.35
C LEU A 189 -24.48 23.48 37.56
N GLY A 190 -23.55 24.40 37.81
CA GLY A 190 -23.83 25.83 37.87
C GLY A 190 -24.41 26.36 36.56
N ALA A 191 -23.82 25.96 35.43
CA ALA A 191 -24.31 26.32 34.10
C ALA A 191 -25.66 25.71 33.78
N LEU A 192 -25.85 24.44 34.11
CA LEU A 192 -27.12 23.75 33.89
C LEU A 192 -28.25 24.38 34.72
N ARG A 193 -28.00 24.77 35.97
CA ARG A 193 -28.99 25.48 36.79
C ARG A 193 -29.39 26.82 36.18
N ARG A 194 -28.43 27.61 35.71
CA ARG A 194 -28.71 28.89 35.03
C ARG A 194 -29.49 28.68 33.73
N PHE A 195 -29.14 27.66 32.95
CA PHE A 195 -29.89 27.26 31.77
C PHE A 195 -31.35 26.93 32.11
N ILE A 196 -31.58 26.06 33.09
CA ILE A 196 -32.94 25.66 33.53
C ILE A 196 -33.74 26.88 34.01
N SER A 197 -33.12 27.76 34.80
CA SER A 197 -33.78 28.99 35.29
C SER A 197 -34.18 29.95 34.17
N ARG A 198 -33.43 29.99 33.06
CA ARG A 198 -33.68 30.92 31.93
C ARG A 198 -34.55 30.33 30.84
N ARG A 199 -34.46 29.02 30.59
CA ARG A 199 -35.07 28.33 29.44
C ARG A 199 -36.13 27.31 29.82
N GLY A 200 -36.28 27.02 31.11
CA GLY A 200 -37.17 25.98 31.63
C GLY A 200 -36.47 24.63 31.75
N ARG A 201 -37.09 23.71 32.49
CA ARG A 201 -36.56 22.37 32.70
C ARG A 201 -36.79 21.50 31.46
N PRO A 202 -35.73 20.98 30.81
CA PRO A 202 -35.87 20.06 29.68
C PRO A 202 -36.48 18.72 30.12
N LYS A 203 -37.10 18.00 29.18
CA LYS A 203 -37.58 16.63 29.43
C LYS A 203 -36.44 15.62 29.40
N LEU A 204 -35.46 15.85 28.53
CA LEU A 204 -34.25 15.04 28.38
C LEU A 204 -33.05 15.94 28.12
N ILE A 205 -31.93 15.60 28.78
CA ILE A 205 -30.59 16.15 28.57
C ILE A 205 -29.68 14.99 28.19
#